data_AF-A0A1M3QZG3-F1
#
_entry.id   AF-A0A1M3QZG3-F1
#
_cell.length_a   1.000
_cell.length_b   1.000
_cell.length_c   1.000
_cell.angle_alpha   90.00
_cell.angle_beta   90.00
_cell.angle_gamma   90.00
#
_symmetry.space_group_name_H-M   'P 1'
#
loop_
_entity.id
_entity.type
_entity.pdbx_description
1 polymer ?
#
loop_
_entity_poly.entity_id
_entity_poly.type
_entity_poly.pdbx_seq_one_letter_code
_entity_poly.pdbx_strand_id
1 'polypeptide(L)'
;MNEYYINHIINRNKMKKQILSVSFLLFASIAFAQIQLHPGYVTIGPVAYKTNYYTTAHGSLYLTNDNTSTNFFQFDIWNGRIATTGNWCVFYNSQTSTFNDLAVGTVYNYSDSRAKRNVAPIKYGLSSLSKLKPVNYNLLKNPSGQADHLELGLLAQEVEQVMPELVRTDDEGKKLLNYVGLIPVLIQSIKDLQAEVEALKAAAAK
;
A
#
# COMPACT_ATOMS: atom_id res chain seq x y z
N MET A 1 23.73 7.45 75.49
CA MET A 1 23.10 8.42 74.58
C MET A 1 21.62 8.52 74.97
N ASN A 2 21.11 9.72 75.24
CA ASN A 2 19.84 9.94 75.95
C ASN A 2 18.63 9.56 75.07
N GLU A 3 17.68 8.82 75.64
CA GLU A 3 16.54 8.18 74.97
C GLU A 3 15.66 9.18 74.19
N TYR A 4 15.56 10.42 74.70
CA TYR A 4 14.83 11.52 74.07
C TYR A 4 15.40 11.94 72.70
N TYR A 5 16.73 11.98 72.56
CA TYR A 5 17.39 12.38 71.31
C TYR A 5 17.20 11.32 70.22
N ILE A 6 17.18 10.04 70.61
CA ILE A 6 16.93 8.91 69.71
C ILE A 6 15.48 8.97 69.20
N ASN A 7 14.52 9.19 70.10
CA ASN A 7 13.10 9.27 69.72
C ASN A 7 12.77 10.46 68.81
N HIS A 8 13.42 11.61 69.01
CA HIS A 8 13.22 12.78 68.16
C HIS A 8 13.73 12.56 66.72
N ILE A 9 14.90 11.91 66.56
CA ILE A 9 15.45 11.55 65.24
C ILE A 9 14.55 10.52 64.54
N ILE A 10 14.05 9.51 65.27
CA ILE A 10 13.13 8.49 64.73
C ILE A 10 11.85 9.14 64.19
N ASN A 11 11.24 10.06 64.94
CA ASN A 11 10.01 10.72 64.52
C ASN A 11 10.19 11.65 63.32
N ARG A 12 11.30 12.40 63.23
CA ARG A 12 11.60 13.23 62.07
C ARG A 12 11.80 12.40 60.80
N ASN A 13 12.41 11.22 60.91
CA ASN A 13 12.55 10.28 59.81
C ASN A 13 11.23 9.63 59.39
N LYS A 14 10.34 9.36 60.35
CA LYS A 14 8.99 8.83 60.08
C LYS A 14 8.13 9.83 59.31
N MET A 15 8.16 11.10 59.68
CA MET A 15 7.44 12.18 59.01
C MET A 15 7.93 12.41 57.57
N LYS A 16 9.26 12.41 57.35
CA LYS A 16 9.84 12.52 56.00
C LYS A 16 9.43 11.35 55.09
N LYS A 17 9.39 10.13 55.62
CA LYS A 17 8.91 8.95 54.87
C LYS A 17 7.44 9.08 54.47
N GLN A 18 6.59 9.60 55.35
CA GLN A 18 5.16 9.79 55.06
C GLN A 18 4.93 10.84 53.97
N ILE A 19 5.63 11.98 54.02
CA ILE A 19 5.53 13.02 52.98
C ILE A 19 5.97 12.48 51.62
N LEU A 20 7.06 11.70 51.57
CA LEU A 20 7.53 11.07 50.33
C LEU A 20 6.51 10.07 49.76
N SER A 21 5.79 9.35 50.63
CA SER A 21 4.79 8.35 50.25
C SER A 21 3.54 9.00 49.61
N VAL A 22 3.09 10.12 50.18
CA VAL A 22 1.92 10.86 49.69
C VAL A 22 2.21 11.50 48.33
N SER A 23 3.41 12.09 48.16
CA SER A 23 3.82 12.64 46.87
C SER A 23 3.95 11.58 45.77
N PHE A 24 4.36 10.34 46.11
CA PHE A 24 4.44 9.24 45.15
C PHE A 24 3.05 8.77 44.69
N LEU A 25 2.07 8.72 45.60
CA LEU A 25 0.69 8.34 45.28
C LEU A 25 -0.02 9.36 44.38
N LEU A 26 0.22 10.67 44.59
CA LEU A 26 -0.32 11.75 43.74
C LEU A 26 0.26 11.76 42.32
N PHE A 27 1.50 11.30 42.13
CA PHE A 27 2.11 11.16 40.80
C PHE A 27 1.65 9.88 40.05
N ALA A 28 1.22 8.84 40.76
CA ALA A 28 0.80 7.58 40.15
C ALA A 28 -0.60 7.64 39.51
N SER A 29 -1.49 8.51 39.99
CA SER A 29 -2.87 8.64 39.48
C SER A 29 -2.99 9.38 38.14
N ILE A 30 -1.89 9.90 37.59
CA ILE A 30 -1.85 10.63 36.31
C ILE A 30 -1.24 9.81 35.15
N ALA A 31 -0.91 8.53 35.38
CA ALA A 31 -0.36 7.65 34.35
C ALA A 31 -1.49 6.95 33.56
N PHE A 32 -1.74 7.39 32.32
CA PHE A 32 -2.53 6.65 31.34
C PHE A 32 -1.84 5.30 31.03
N ALA A 33 -2.53 4.16 31.17
CA ALA A 33 -1.96 2.86 30.80
C ALA A 33 -1.89 2.71 29.27
N GLN A 34 -0.68 2.71 28.71
CA GLN A 34 -0.44 2.53 27.27
C GLN A 34 -0.73 1.10 26.78
N ILE A 35 -1.03 0.15 27.67
CA ILE A 35 -1.34 -1.25 27.35
C ILE A 35 -2.47 -1.75 28.26
N GLN A 36 -3.45 -2.43 27.68
CA GLN A 36 -4.67 -2.90 28.35
C GLN A 36 -4.98 -4.37 28.00
N LEU A 37 -5.68 -5.06 28.91
CA LEU A 37 -5.95 -6.50 28.84
C LEU A 37 -7.44 -6.81 29.04
N HIS A 38 -7.99 -7.65 28.16
CA HIS A 38 -9.39 -8.09 28.18
C HIS A 38 -9.49 -9.62 28.09
N PRO A 39 -10.61 -10.24 28.53
CA PRO A 39 -10.83 -11.68 28.38
C PRO A 39 -10.76 -12.10 26.90
N GLY A 40 -9.58 -12.60 26.49
CA GLY A 40 -9.27 -13.03 25.12
C GLY A 40 -8.52 -12.03 24.21
N TYR A 41 -8.15 -10.80 24.64
CA TYR A 41 -7.61 -9.75 23.75
C TYR A 41 -6.65 -8.73 24.41
N VAL A 42 -5.70 -8.18 23.62
CA VAL A 42 -4.70 -7.19 24.08
C VAL A 42 -4.76 -5.92 23.23
N THR A 43 -4.73 -4.77 23.90
CA THR A 43 -4.90 -3.46 23.27
C THR A 43 -3.78 -2.52 23.70
N ILE A 44 -3.15 -1.89 22.72
CA ILE A 44 -2.03 -0.97 22.95
C ILE A 44 -2.50 0.43 22.55
N GLY A 45 -2.41 1.36 23.49
CA GLY A 45 -3.18 2.60 23.49
C GLY A 45 -4.63 2.35 23.92
N PRO A 46 -5.49 3.38 23.91
CA PRO A 46 -6.86 3.27 24.38
C PRO A 46 -7.82 2.60 23.37
N VAL A 47 -7.42 1.51 22.70
CA VAL A 47 -8.29 0.78 21.75
C VAL A 47 -9.09 -0.33 22.39
N ALA A 48 -10.31 -0.52 21.90
CA ALA A 48 -11.11 -1.69 22.20
C ALA A 48 -10.71 -2.86 21.30
N TYR A 49 -10.74 -4.07 21.84
CA TYR A 49 -10.47 -5.27 21.06
C TYR A 49 -11.61 -5.58 20.07
N LYS A 50 -11.27 -5.95 18.83
CA LYS A 50 -12.25 -6.33 17.81
C LYS A 50 -12.39 -7.85 17.78
N THR A 51 -13.61 -8.37 17.69
CA THR A 51 -13.89 -9.82 17.74
C THR A 51 -13.26 -10.64 16.61
N ASN A 52 -12.97 -10.01 15.46
CA ASN A 52 -12.23 -10.61 14.34
C ASN A 52 -10.72 -10.24 14.31
N TYR A 53 -10.21 -9.44 15.27
CA TYR A 53 -8.80 -9.00 15.35
C TYR A 53 -8.28 -8.99 16.81
N TYR A 54 -7.43 -9.96 17.18
CA TYR A 54 -7.01 -10.25 18.56
C TYR A 54 -6.01 -9.25 19.18
N THR A 55 -5.16 -8.66 18.35
CA THR A 55 -4.24 -7.58 18.73
C THR A 55 -4.67 -6.32 18.01
N THR A 56 -5.08 -5.33 18.79
CA THR A 56 -5.54 -4.05 18.27
C THR A 56 -4.56 -3.02 18.78
N ALA A 57 -3.74 -2.52 17.87
CA ALA A 57 -2.80 -1.45 18.17
C ALA A 57 -3.44 -0.15 17.70
N HIS A 58 -3.59 0.80 18.63
CA HIS A 58 -4.13 2.12 18.33
C HIS A 58 -3.02 3.00 17.80
N GLY A 59 -2.98 3.11 16.47
CA GLY A 59 -2.22 4.15 15.80
C GLY A 59 -0.90 3.68 15.25
N SER A 60 -0.05 4.67 15.03
CA SER A 60 0.99 4.55 14.04
C SER A 60 2.28 3.91 14.53
N LEU A 61 2.90 3.04 13.74
CA LEU A 61 4.32 2.76 13.89
C LEU A 61 5.12 3.85 13.19
N TYR A 62 5.65 4.75 14.00
CA TYR A 62 6.47 5.87 13.56
C TYR A 62 7.84 5.79 14.26
N LEU A 63 8.92 5.67 13.49
CA LEU A 63 10.30 5.58 13.98
C LEU A 63 11.14 6.68 13.34
N THR A 64 11.82 7.48 14.18
CA THR A 64 12.59 8.68 13.79
C THR A 64 13.96 8.75 14.50
N ASN A 65 14.92 9.56 13.99
CA ASN A 65 16.21 9.89 14.61
C ASN A 65 16.37 11.44 14.67
N ASP A 66 16.81 11.98 15.81
CA ASP A 66 16.48 13.34 16.28
C ASP A 66 17.17 14.53 15.62
N ASN A 67 18.02 14.38 14.60
CA ASN A 67 18.82 15.53 14.11
C ASN A 67 18.51 16.01 12.69
N THR A 68 17.56 15.41 11.97
CA THR A 68 16.98 15.97 10.72
C THR A 68 15.52 15.56 10.56
N SER A 69 14.61 16.52 10.39
CA SER A 69 13.14 16.34 10.33
C SER A 69 12.60 15.69 9.02
N THR A 70 13.46 15.05 8.21
CA THR A 70 13.11 14.56 6.86
C THR A 70 13.27 13.05 6.67
N ASN A 71 13.76 12.31 7.68
CA ASN A 71 14.05 10.88 7.58
C ASN A 71 13.26 10.08 8.64
N PHE A 72 12.05 9.61 8.31
CA PHE A 72 11.26 8.72 9.18
C PHE A 72 10.81 7.45 8.44
N PHE A 73 10.93 6.30 9.12
CA PHE A 73 10.28 5.06 8.68
C PHE A 73 8.90 5.04 9.31
N GLN A 74 7.94 5.21 8.44
CA GLN A 74 6.53 5.15 8.71
C GLN A 74 5.93 4.56 7.44
N PHE A 75 5.30 3.43 7.45
CA PHE A 75 4.65 2.78 8.53
C PHE A 75 5.03 1.32 8.43
N ASP A 76 4.50 0.58 9.39
CA ASP A 76 3.67 -0.55 9.07
C ASP A 76 3.93 -1.14 7.70
N ILE A 77 4.45 -2.34 7.72
CA ILE A 77 3.46 -3.41 7.88
C ILE A 77 4.00 -4.22 9.10
N TRP A 78 3.76 -5.47 9.40
CA TRP A 78 4.31 -6.49 8.52
C TRP A 78 3.98 -7.89 9.04
N ASN A 79 2.84 -8.37 8.53
CA ASN A 79 2.66 -9.69 7.91
C ASN A 79 1.79 -9.52 6.63
N GLY A 80 2.11 -8.47 5.84
CA GLY A 80 1.33 -8.00 4.71
C GLY A 80 0.04 -7.28 5.09
N ARG A 81 -0.57 -6.66 4.07
CA ARG A 81 -1.72 -5.74 4.07
C ARG A 81 -1.37 -4.26 4.23
N ILE A 82 -1.59 -3.58 3.11
CA ILE A 82 -2.48 -2.40 3.03
C ILE A 82 -3.60 -2.80 2.05
N ALA A 83 -4.86 -2.50 2.37
CA ALA A 83 -6.02 -2.92 1.58
C ALA A 83 -7.01 -1.76 1.42
N THR A 84 -7.62 -1.59 0.24
CA THR A 84 -8.69 -0.58 0.06
C THR A 84 -9.97 -1.20 -0.51
N THR A 85 -11.11 -0.63 -0.07
CA THR A 85 -12.46 -1.18 -0.25
C THR A 85 -12.90 -1.01 -1.70
N GLY A 86 -13.39 -2.10 -2.31
CA GLY A 86 -13.59 -2.18 -3.77
C GLY A 86 -12.50 -2.95 -4.52
N ASN A 87 -11.48 -3.48 -3.82
CA ASN A 87 -10.38 -4.34 -4.33
C ASN A 87 -9.23 -3.61 -5.07
N TRP A 88 -8.76 -2.45 -4.62
CA TRP A 88 -7.56 -1.79 -5.19
C TRP A 88 -6.67 -1.13 -4.12
N CYS A 89 -5.54 -0.55 -4.51
CA CYS A 89 -4.63 0.20 -3.65
C CYS A 89 -4.02 1.34 -4.48
N VAL A 90 -4.03 2.57 -3.96
CA VAL A 90 -3.60 3.77 -4.69
C VAL A 90 -2.43 4.43 -3.97
N PHE A 91 -1.34 4.66 -4.70
CA PHE A 91 -0.17 5.41 -4.22
C PHE A 91 -0.16 6.78 -4.91
N TYR A 92 -0.56 7.82 -4.18
CA TYR A 92 -0.73 9.17 -4.72
C TYR A 92 -0.07 10.23 -3.83
N ASN A 93 0.67 11.16 -4.45
CA ASN A 93 1.20 12.34 -3.79
C ASN A 93 0.23 13.52 -3.95
N SER A 94 -0.45 13.86 -2.84
CA SER A 94 -1.45 14.93 -2.83
C SER A 94 -0.85 16.32 -3.00
N GLN A 95 0.42 16.54 -2.60
CA GLN A 95 1.08 17.84 -2.70
C GLN A 95 1.36 18.20 -4.16
N THR A 96 1.82 17.24 -4.95
CA THR A 96 2.14 17.43 -6.38
C THR A 96 0.96 17.10 -7.28
N SER A 97 -0.10 16.49 -6.75
CA SER A 97 -1.23 15.93 -7.49
C SER A 97 -0.83 14.88 -8.54
N THR A 98 0.16 14.05 -8.21
CA THR A 98 0.69 12.99 -9.10
C THR A 98 0.59 11.62 -8.45
N PHE A 99 0.45 10.58 -9.26
CA PHE A 99 0.69 9.21 -8.77
C PHE A 99 2.16 9.04 -8.38
N ASN A 100 2.45 8.11 -7.47
CA ASN A 100 3.84 7.82 -7.10
C ASN A 100 4.44 6.80 -8.07
N ASP A 101 5.74 6.90 -8.31
CA ASP A 101 6.50 5.82 -8.94
C ASP A 101 6.63 4.65 -7.97
N LEU A 102 6.47 3.43 -8.48
CA LEU A 102 6.67 2.20 -7.72
C LEU A 102 7.97 1.52 -8.15
N ALA A 103 8.96 1.51 -7.27
CA ALA A 103 10.15 0.69 -7.42
C ALA A 103 9.88 -0.71 -6.82
N VAL A 104 9.69 -1.71 -7.68
CA VAL A 104 9.43 -3.10 -7.28
C VAL A 104 10.36 -4.06 -8.01
N GLY A 105 10.77 -5.14 -7.33
CA GLY A 105 11.63 -6.14 -7.96
C GLY A 105 10.89 -7.03 -8.96
N THR A 106 9.73 -7.57 -8.57
CA THR A 106 8.90 -8.41 -9.44
C THR A 106 7.44 -8.36 -8.99
N VAL A 107 6.50 -8.35 -9.94
CA VAL A 107 5.06 -8.43 -9.69
C VAL A 107 4.55 -9.80 -10.11
N TYR A 108 4.14 -10.62 -9.13
CA TYR A 108 3.46 -11.90 -9.37
C TYR A 108 1.94 -11.69 -9.37
N ASN A 109 1.28 -12.03 -10.47
CA ASN A 109 -0.17 -11.98 -10.59
C ASN A 109 -0.79 -13.34 -10.24
N TYR A 110 -1.77 -13.39 -9.34
CA TYR A 110 -2.43 -14.63 -8.96
C TYR A 110 -3.18 -15.24 -10.16
N SER A 111 -2.72 -16.39 -10.65
CA SER A 111 -3.15 -16.99 -11.92
C SER A 111 -3.49 -18.49 -11.81
N ASP A 112 -3.67 -19.01 -10.59
CA ASP A 112 -4.08 -20.40 -10.36
C ASP A 112 -5.41 -20.71 -11.08
N SER A 113 -5.56 -21.90 -11.66
CA SER A 113 -6.78 -22.30 -12.36
C SER A 113 -8.00 -22.28 -11.44
N ARG A 114 -7.82 -22.57 -10.15
CA ARG A 114 -8.89 -22.52 -9.13
C ARG A 114 -9.32 -21.10 -8.79
N ALA A 115 -8.49 -20.10 -9.09
CA ALA A 115 -8.82 -18.70 -8.92
C ALA A 115 -9.69 -18.15 -10.07
N LYS A 116 -9.92 -18.95 -11.12
CA LYS A 116 -10.57 -18.53 -12.36
C LYS A 116 -11.83 -19.35 -12.59
N ARG A 117 -12.83 -18.70 -13.17
CA ARG A 117 -14.06 -19.32 -13.69
C ARG A 117 -14.29 -18.82 -15.10
N ASN A 118 -15.06 -19.57 -15.90
CA ASN A 118 -15.40 -19.22 -17.29
C ASN A 118 -14.16 -18.99 -18.17
N VAL A 119 -13.16 -19.87 -18.07
CA VAL A 119 -11.94 -19.80 -18.90
C VAL A 119 -12.30 -20.13 -20.35
N ALA A 120 -12.04 -19.19 -21.25
CA ALA A 120 -12.29 -19.31 -22.69
C ALA A 120 -11.10 -18.77 -23.51
N PRO A 121 -10.96 -19.14 -24.79
CA PRO A 121 -9.98 -18.52 -25.69
C PRO A 121 -10.14 -17.00 -25.74
N ILE A 122 -9.02 -16.29 -25.92
CA ILE A 122 -9.04 -14.83 -26.03
C ILE A 122 -9.72 -14.39 -27.34
N LYS A 123 -10.59 -13.39 -27.26
CA LYS A 123 -11.34 -12.85 -28.40
C LYS A 123 -10.56 -11.82 -29.23
N TYR A 124 -9.37 -11.43 -28.75
CA TYR A 124 -8.50 -10.42 -29.34
C TYR A 124 -7.24 -11.07 -29.91
N GLY A 125 -6.73 -10.47 -30.98
CA GLY A 125 -5.54 -10.93 -31.69
C GLY A 125 -4.98 -9.80 -32.55
N LEU A 126 -4.26 -10.15 -33.62
CA LEU A 126 -3.51 -9.20 -34.44
C LEU A 126 -4.41 -8.07 -34.97
N SER A 127 -5.58 -8.41 -35.50
CA SER A 127 -6.53 -7.44 -36.05
C SER A 127 -7.05 -6.41 -35.05
N SER A 128 -7.10 -6.75 -33.76
CA SER A 128 -7.49 -5.83 -32.69
C SER A 128 -6.31 -4.97 -32.25
N LEU A 129 -5.14 -5.60 -32.08
CA LEU A 129 -3.92 -4.92 -31.69
C LEU A 129 -3.49 -3.86 -32.72
N SER A 130 -3.61 -4.15 -34.02
CA SER A 130 -3.28 -3.23 -35.11
C SER A 130 -4.13 -1.96 -35.16
N LYS A 131 -5.25 -1.89 -34.42
CA LYS A 131 -6.08 -0.68 -34.31
C LYS A 131 -5.54 0.30 -33.25
N LEU A 132 -4.70 -0.17 -32.34
CA LEU A 132 -4.09 0.68 -31.33
C LEU A 132 -2.99 1.55 -31.94
N LYS A 133 -2.84 2.76 -31.43
CA LYS A 133 -1.81 3.70 -31.86
C LYS A 133 -0.84 3.97 -30.71
N PRO A 134 0.40 3.44 -30.78
CA PRO A 134 1.46 3.84 -29.88
C PRO A 134 1.71 5.35 -30.00
N VAL A 135 1.87 6.02 -28.87
CA VAL A 135 2.15 7.45 -28.79
C VAL A 135 3.37 7.70 -27.91
N ASN A 136 4.01 8.84 -28.12
CA ASN A 136 4.90 9.45 -27.14
C ASN A 136 4.19 10.65 -26.50
N TYR A 137 4.44 10.90 -25.23
CA TYR A 137 3.82 12.02 -24.53
C TYR A 137 4.68 12.47 -23.35
N ASN A 138 4.42 13.67 -22.88
CA ASN A 138 4.90 14.16 -21.59
C ASN A 138 3.69 14.26 -20.65
N LEU A 139 3.85 13.82 -19.41
CA LEU A 139 2.85 14.10 -18.38
C LEU A 139 2.86 15.60 -18.08
N LEU A 140 1.67 16.19 -17.99
CA LEU A 140 1.51 17.57 -17.53
C LEU A 140 2.09 17.78 -16.11
N LYS A 141 2.13 16.71 -15.31
CA LYS A 141 2.77 16.66 -14.00
C LYS A 141 3.50 15.34 -13.85
N ASN A 142 4.83 15.39 -13.86
CA ASN A 142 5.67 14.21 -13.72
C ASN A 142 5.96 13.93 -12.23
N PRO A 143 5.63 12.72 -11.71
CA PRO A 143 5.97 12.30 -10.35
C PRO A 143 7.45 12.44 -9.99
N SER A 144 8.33 12.17 -10.96
CA SER A 144 9.79 12.21 -10.77
C SER A 144 10.37 13.62 -10.74
N GLY A 145 9.55 14.66 -10.97
CA GLY A 145 10.00 16.06 -11.03
C GLY A 145 10.85 16.39 -12.26
N GLN A 146 11.06 15.42 -13.17
CA GLN A 146 11.77 15.65 -14.42
C GLN A 146 10.84 16.36 -15.41
N ALA A 147 11.06 17.67 -15.58
CA ALA A 147 10.46 18.41 -16.67
C ALA A 147 10.80 17.72 -18.01
N ASP A 148 9.81 17.56 -18.87
CA ASP A 148 9.95 17.05 -20.24
C ASP A 148 10.44 15.60 -20.40
N HIS A 149 10.29 14.75 -19.37
CA HIS A 149 10.49 13.30 -19.52
C HIS A 149 9.49 12.74 -20.54
N LEU A 150 10.01 12.19 -21.64
CA LEU A 150 9.20 11.61 -22.70
C LEU A 150 8.86 10.15 -22.35
N GLU A 151 7.57 9.86 -22.26
CA GLU A 151 7.05 8.51 -22.05
C GLU A 151 6.51 7.93 -23.34
N LEU A 152 6.51 6.59 -23.42
CA LEU A 152 5.90 5.82 -24.50
C LEU A 152 4.70 5.07 -23.96
N GLY A 153 3.60 5.09 -24.70
CA GLY A 153 2.40 4.39 -24.25
C GLY A 153 1.24 4.44 -25.25
N LEU A 154 0.04 4.38 -24.69
CA LEU A 154 -1.23 4.37 -25.39
C LEU A 154 -2.20 5.34 -24.72
N LEU A 155 -3.11 5.91 -25.51
CA LEU A 155 -4.24 6.67 -24.97
C LEU A 155 -5.33 5.70 -24.50
N ALA A 156 -5.70 5.77 -23.21
CA ALA A 156 -6.70 4.87 -22.64
C ALA A 156 -8.07 4.99 -23.34
N GLN A 157 -8.44 6.17 -23.83
CA GLN A 157 -9.67 6.40 -24.60
C GLN A 157 -9.69 5.61 -25.91
N GLU A 158 -8.56 5.53 -26.62
CA GLU A 158 -8.45 4.75 -27.85
C GLU A 158 -8.45 3.24 -27.55
N VAL A 159 -7.78 2.82 -26.47
CA VAL A 159 -7.82 1.43 -26.03
C VAL A 159 -9.24 1.02 -25.63
N GLU A 160 -9.99 1.86 -24.94
CA GLU A 160 -11.36 1.57 -24.50
C GLU A 160 -12.31 1.25 -25.66
N GLN A 161 -12.12 1.87 -26.83
CA GLN A 161 -12.92 1.59 -28.03
C GLN A 161 -12.66 0.18 -28.62
N VAL A 162 -11.52 -0.44 -28.30
CA VAL A 162 -11.09 -1.72 -28.87
C VAL A 162 -11.12 -2.85 -27.83
N MET A 163 -10.55 -2.60 -26.65
CA MET A 163 -10.37 -3.51 -25.52
C MET A 163 -10.83 -2.84 -24.22
N PRO A 164 -12.14 -2.62 -24.04
CA PRO A 164 -12.67 -1.89 -22.89
C PRO A 164 -12.34 -2.55 -21.55
N GLU A 165 -12.11 -3.87 -21.52
CA GLU A 165 -11.74 -4.58 -20.27
C GLU A 165 -10.33 -4.25 -19.76
N LEU A 166 -9.49 -3.61 -20.58
CA LEU A 166 -8.17 -3.15 -20.19
C LEU A 166 -8.18 -1.73 -19.61
N VAL A 167 -9.31 -1.02 -19.72
CA VAL A 167 -9.44 0.35 -19.25
C VAL A 167 -10.32 0.39 -18.02
N ARG A 168 -9.84 1.09 -17.00
CA ARG A 168 -10.63 1.42 -15.82
C ARG A 168 -10.77 2.92 -15.75
N THR A 169 -11.96 3.39 -15.42
CA THR A 169 -12.17 4.80 -15.07
C THR A 169 -12.22 4.89 -13.54
N ASP A 170 -11.43 5.77 -12.95
CA ASP A 170 -11.48 6.02 -11.51
C ASP A 170 -12.68 6.90 -11.13
N ASP A 171 -12.90 7.10 -9.84
CA ASP A 171 -14.04 7.86 -9.32
C ASP A 171 -14.01 9.35 -9.72
N GLU A 172 -12.86 9.86 -10.18
CA GLU A 172 -12.68 11.22 -10.69
C GLU A 172 -12.87 11.32 -12.22
N GLY A 173 -13.20 10.21 -12.89
CA GLY A 173 -13.37 10.15 -14.34
C GLY A 173 -12.06 10.02 -15.12
N LYS A 174 -10.91 9.82 -14.46
CA LYS A 174 -9.62 9.61 -15.12
C LYS A 174 -9.52 8.16 -15.58
N LYS A 175 -8.97 7.95 -16.78
CA LYS A 175 -8.80 6.63 -17.38
C LYS A 175 -7.42 6.06 -17.06
N LEU A 176 -7.41 4.83 -16.57
CA LEU A 176 -6.25 4.03 -16.20
C LEU A 176 -6.17 2.82 -17.14
N LEU A 177 -4.95 2.46 -17.52
CA LEU A 177 -4.71 1.38 -18.48
C LEU A 177 -3.99 0.20 -17.83
N ASN A 178 -4.54 -1.01 -18.00
CA ASN A 178 -3.90 -2.27 -17.62
C ASN A 178 -2.96 -2.74 -18.74
N TYR A 179 -1.73 -2.26 -18.75
CA TYR A 179 -0.71 -2.70 -19.71
C TYR A 179 -0.39 -4.20 -19.61
N VAL A 180 -0.45 -4.80 -18.42
CA VAL A 180 -0.19 -6.25 -18.23
C VAL A 180 -1.23 -7.08 -18.97
N GLY A 181 -2.47 -6.62 -19.05
CA GLY A 181 -3.55 -7.28 -19.79
C GLY A 181 -3.37 -7.29 -21.31
N LEU A 182 -2.45 -6.48 -21.86
CA LEU A 182 -2.08 -6.56 -23.29
C LEU A 182 -1.22 -7.79 -23.61
N ILE A 183 -0.52 -8.38 -22.63
CA ILE A 183 0.41 -9.49 -22.87
C ILE A 183 -0.29 -10.71 -23.50
N PRO A 184 -1.43 -11.22 -23.00
CA PRO A 184 -2.16 -12.30 -23.65
C PRO A 184 -2.61 -11.97 -25.09
N VAL A 185 -2.96 -10.71 -25.36
CA VAL A 185 -3.34 -10.24 -26.71
C VAL A 185 -2.13 -10.23 -27.64
N LEU A 186 -0.97 -9.80 -27.16
CA LEU A 186 0.29 -9.85 -27.90
C LEU A 186 0.68 -11.30 -28.24
N ILE A 187 0.56 -12.22 -27.28
CA ILE A 187 0.81 -13.65 -27.51
C ILE A 187 -0.11 -14.18 -28.61
N GLN A 188 -1.40 -13.87 -28.56
CA GLN A 188 -2.33 -14.29 -29.61
C GLN A 188 -2.01 -13.63 -30.96
N SER A 189 -1.67 -12.34 -30.97
CA SER A 189 -1.32 -11.61 -32.19
C SER A 189 -0.08 -12.19 -32.88
N ILE A 190 0.91 -12.65 -32.12
CA ILE A 190 2.09 -13.34 -32.66
C ILE A 190 1.69 -14.69 -33.29
N LYS A 191 0.75 -15.43 -32.68
CA LYS A 191 0.23 -16.69 -33.25
C LYS A 191 -0.53 -16.43 -34.55
N ASP A 192 -1.34 -15.38 -34.58
CA ASP A 192 -2.08 -14.98 -35.79
C ASP A 192 -1.09 -14.61 -36.90
N LEU A 193 -0.09 -13.77 -36.59
CA LEU A 193 0.96 -13.39 -37.52
C LEU A 193 1.74 -14.61 -38.04
N GLN A 194 2.07 -15.55 -37.16
CA GLN A 194 2.73 -16.79 -37.55
C GLN A 194 1.86 -17.61 -38.51
N ALA A 195 0.56 -17.69 -38.28
CA ALA A 195 -0.37 -18.39 -39.16
C ALA A 195 -0.47 -17.71 -40.54
N GLU A 196 -0.54 -16.38 -40.58
CA GLU A 196 -0.52 -15.62 -41.84
C GLU A 196 0.79 -15.86 -42.61
N VAL A 197 1.93 -15.83 -41.92
CA VAL A 197 3.24 -16.11 -42.52
C VAL A 197 3.29 -17.51 -43.12
N GLU A 198 2.82 -18.54 -42.41
CA GLU A 198 2.81 -19.90 -42.95
C GLU A 198 1.83 -20.06 -44.11
N ALA A 199 0.68 -19.38 -44.08
CA ALA A 199 -0.27 -19.36 -45.20
C ALA A 199 0.35 -18.70 -46.44
N LEU A 200 1.04 -17.58 -46.28
CA LEU A 200 1.74 -16.88 -47.36
C LEU A 200 2.88 -17.72 -47.94
N LYS A 201 3.68 -18.39 -47.11
CA LYS A 201 4.73 -19.31 -47.57
C LYS A 201 4.15 -20.48 -48.36
N ALA A 202 3.06 -21.08 -47.87
CA ALA A 202 2.39 -22.18 -48.57
C ALA A 202 1.78 -21.74 -49.91
N ALA A 203 1.26 -20.51 -49.99
CA ALA A 203 0.76 -19.93 -51.24
C ALA A 203 1.89 -19.62 -52.24
N ALA A 204 3.03 -19.12 -51.76
CA ALA A 204 4.20 -18.83 -52.59
C ALA A 204 4.96 -20.09 -53.07
N ALA A 205 4.73 -21.24 -52.41
CA ALA A 205 5.30 -22.53 -52.80
C ALA A 205 4.47 -23.29 -53.85
N LYS A 206 3.31 -22.75 -54.27
CA LYS A 206 2.48 -23.26 -55.36
C LYS A 206 2.70 -22.47 -56.64
#